data_AF-A0A374C884-F1
#
_entry.id   AF-A0A374C884-F1
#
_cell.length_a   1.000
_cell.length_b   1.000
_cell.length_c   1.000
_cell.angle_alpha   90.00
_cell.angle_beta   90.00
_cell.angle_gamma   90.00
#
_symmetry.space_group_name_H-M   'P 1'
#
loop_
_entity.id
_entity.type
_entity.pdbx_description
1 polymer ?
#
loop_
_entity_poly.entity_id
_entity_poly.type
_entity_poly.pdbx_seq_one_letter_code
_entity_poly.pdbx_strand_id
1 'polypeptide(L)'
;MKIIDDVIKVILEQAKKDAPIESCGLLLGKDDHVTESYWMENIDHSEEHFSFSPKDQFAALKYARSKGLKILANWHSHQLSTSHLHVTTRQESLPQPSEVERIS
;
A
#
# COMPACT_ATOMS: atom_id res chain seq x y z
N MET A 1 3.68 -0.71 -14.94
CA MET A 1 3.88 0.15 -13.76
C MET A 1 5.33 0.61 -13.67
N LYS A 2 5.57 1.91 -13.58
CA LYS A 2 6.89 2.51 -13.28
C LYS A 2 6.85 3.11 -11.88
N ILE A 3 7.87 2.83 -11.07
CA ILE A 3 8.01 3.39 -9.71
C ILE A 3 9.20 4.33 -9.72
N ILE A 4 9.00 5.57 -9.25
CA ILE A 4 10.11 6.53 -9.12
C ILE A 4 11.06 6.10 -7.99
N ASP A 5 12.36 6.33 -8.17
CA ASP A 5 13.39 5.88 -7.22
C ASP A 5 13.18 6.42 -5.80
N ASP A 6 12.67 7.64 -5.67
CA ASP A 6 12.42 8.23 -4.35
C ASP A 6 11.30 7.51 -3.59
N VAL A 7 10.29 6.98 -4.30
CA VAL A 7 9.26 6.14 -3.69
C VAL A 7 9.87 4.83 -3.19
N ILE A 8 10.78 4.23 -3.97
CA ILE A 8 11.49 3.01 -3.55
C ILE A 8 12.29 3.27 -2.28
N LYS A 9 13.01 4.40 -2.19
CA LYS A 9 13.76 4.77 -0.98
C LYS A 9 12.84 4.92 0.23
N VAL A 10 11.72 5.63 0.08
CA VAL A 10 10.73 5.81 1.15
C VAL A 10 10.22 4.46 1.65
N ILE A 11 9.89 3.54 0.74
CA ILE A 11 9.43 2.19 1.09
C ILE A 11 10.52 1.42 1.85
N LEU A 12 11.77 1.45 1.37
CA LEU A 12 12.88 0.76 2.02
C LEU A 12 13.19 1.32 3.40
N GLU A 13 13.12 2.64 3.58
CA GLU A 13 13.28 3.29 4.88
C GLU A 13 12.17 2.90 5.84
N GLN A 14 10.93 2.83 5.36
CA GLN A 14 9.79 2.40 6.17
C GLN A 14 9.91 0.94 6.59
N ALA A 15 10.23 0.04 5.66
CA ALA A 15 10.46 -1.38 5.96
C ALA A 15 11.59 -1.60 6.97
N LYS A 16 12.66 -0.78 6.92
CA LYS A 16 13.74 -0.82 7.92
C LYS A 16 13.30 -0.34 9.30
N LYS A 17 12.38 0.62 9.39
CA LYS A 17 11.85 1.12 10.65
C LYS A 17 10.91 0.12 11.32
N ASP A 18 10.10 -0.55 10.51
CA ASP A 18 9.11 -1.51 11.01
C ASP A 18 9.74 -2.87 11.30
N ALA A 19 10.94 -3.16 10.75
CA ALA A 19 11.68 -4.37 11.05
C ALA A 19 11.87 -4.58 12.58
N PRO A 20 11.70 -5.82 13.09
CA PRO A 20 11.53 -7.08 12.36
C PRO A 20 10.10 -7.38 11.90
N ILE A 21 9.15 -6.47 12.12
CA ILE A 21 7.74 -6.63 11.73
C ILE A 21 7.59 -6.33 10.23
N GLU A 22 6.63 -6.99 9.60
CA GLU A 22 6.30 -6.75 8.20
C GLU A 22 5.67 -5.37 8.01
N SER A 23 6.27 -4.59 7.11
CA SER A 23 5.73 -3.31 6.65
C SER A 23 4.95 -3.51 5.36
N CYS A 24 3.84 -2.79 5.22
CA CYS A 24 3.03 -2.80 4.01
C CYS A 24 2.46 -1.43 3.69
N GLY A 25 1.88 -1.29 2.50
CA GLY A 25 1.24 -0.06 2.09
C GLY A 25 0.70 -0.11 0.67
N LEU A 26 0.29 1.05 0.18
CA LEU A 26 -0.28 1.26 -1.15
C LEU A 26 0.64 2.12 -1.99
N LEU A 27 0.75 1.79 -3.27
CA LEU A 27 1.41 2.60 -4.28
C LEU A 27 0.38 3.48 -4.97
N LEU A 28 0.58 4.80 -4.86
CA LEU A 28 -0.30 5.81 -5.42
C LEU A 28 0.37 6.47 -6.63
N GLY A 29 -0.43 6.76 -7.64
CA GLY A 29 0.10 7.31 -8.88
C GLY A 29 -0.94 7.68 -9.92
N LYS A 30 -0.47 8.05 -11.10
CA LYS A 30 -1.29 8.39 -12.26
C LYS A 30 -0.67 7.81 -13.52
N ASP A 31 -1.51 7.38 -14.46
CA ASP A 31 -1.08 6.88 -15.77
C ASP A 31 0.02 5.80 -15.67
N ASP A 32 -0.16 4.85 -14.75
CA ASP A 32 0.76 3.73 -14.49
C ASP A 32 2.15 4.14 -13.94
N HIS A 33 2.30 5.41 -13.50
CA HIS A 33 3.46 5.93 -12.81
C HIS A 33 3.15 6.12 -11.32
N VAL A 34 3.85 5.38 -10.47
CA VAL A 34 3.79 5.52 -9.02
C VAL A 34 4.65 6.72 -8.61
N THR A 35 4.00 7.67 -7.95
CA THR A 35 4.60 8.92 -7.48
C THR A 35 4.69 8.98 -5.97
N GLU A 36 3.93 8.14 -5.25
CA GLU A 36 3.84 8.19 -3.81
C GLU A 36 3.57 6.79 -3.22
N SER A 37 4.07 6.57 -2.01
CA SER A 37 3.74 5.41 -1.18
C SER A 37 2.93 5.87 0.03
N TYR A 38 1.86 5.15 0.33
CA TYR A 38 1.02 5.36 1.49
C TYR A 38 1.19 4.16 2.43
N TRP A 39 1.89 4.35 3.54
CA TRP A 39 2.12 3.29 4.53
C TRP A 39 0.83 2.92 5.26
N MET A 40 0.66 1.62 5.50
CA MET A 40 -0.47 1.07 6.24
C MET A 40 0.02 -0.06 7.14
N GLU A 41 -0.60 -0.23 8.31
CA GLU A 41 -0.31 -1.33 9.21
C GLU A 41 -0.99 -2.63 8.72
N ASN A 42 -0.25 -3.75 8.70
CA ASN A 42 -0.82 -5.08 8.45
C ASN A 42 -1.44 -5.60 9.75
N ILE A 43 -2.74 -5.39 9.94
CA ILE A 43 -3.43 -5.82 11.18
C ILE A 43 -3.53 -7.35 11.32
N ASP A 44 -3.32 -8.12 10.25
CA ASP A 44 -3.43 -9.59 10.26
C ASP A 44 -2.13 -10.27 10.70
N HIS A 45 -0.99 -9.55 10.68
CA HIS A 45 0.36 -10.10 10.94
C HIS A 45 0.63 -11.43 10.19
N SER A 46 -0.06 -11.65 9.08
CA SER A 46 -0.01 -12.87 8.27
C SER A 46 0.83 -12.61 7.02
N GLU A 47 1.77 -13.51 6.77
CA GLU A 47 2.71 -13.43 5.64
C GLU A 47 2.06 -13.70 4.27
N GLU A 48 0.85 -14.30 4.26
CA GLU A 48 0.16 -14.73 3.02
C GLU A 48 -1.16 -14.00 2.76
N HIS A 49 -1.81 -13.48 3.80
CA HIS A 49 -3.10 -12.79 3.70
C HIS A 49 -3.00 -11.39 4.30
N PHE A 50 -2.97 -10.38 3.43
CA PHE A 50 -2.98 -8.97 3.83
C PHE A 50 -4.40 -8.51 4.07
N SER A 51 -4.79 -8.38 5.34
CA SER A 51 -6.01 -7.69 5.73
C SER A 51 -5.64 -6.30 6.21
N PHE A 52 -5.97 -5.26 5.45
CA PHE A 52 -5.94 -3.90 5.97
C PHE A 52 -7.24 -3.61 6.73
N SER A 53 -7.18 -2.80 7.79
CA SER A 53 -8.41 -2.37 8.44
C SER A 53 -9.31 -1.63 7.42
N PRO A 54 -10.63 -1.88 7.36
CA PRO A 54 -11.51 -1.18 6.43
C PRO A 54 -11.40 0.34 6.59
N LYS A 55 -11.21 0.83 7.81
CA LYS A 55 -11.02 2.25 8.13
C LYS A 55 -9.80 2.84 7.41
N ASP A 56 -8.68 2.13 7.41
CA ASP A 56 -7.44 2.62 6.79
C ASP A 56 -7.50 2.54 5.27
N GLN A 57 -8.19 1.54 4.72
CA GLN A 57 -8.47 1.48 3.28
C GLN A 57 -9.31 2.69 2.83
N PHE A 58 -10.36 3.04 3.58
CA PHE A 58 -11.16 4.25 3.30
C PHE A 58 -10.34 5.54 3.45
N ALA A 59 -9.46 5.62 4.44
CA ALA A 59 -8.57 6.76 4.63
C ALA A 59 -7.61 6.92 3.45
N ALA A 60 -6.98 5.83 3.00
CA ALA A 60 -6.09 5.83 1.85
C ALA A 60 -6.82 6.21 0.54
N LEU A 61 -8.04 5.72 0.34
CA LEU A 61 -8.88 6.12 -0.79
C LEU A 61 -9.21 7.62 -0.77
N LYS A 62 -9.61 8.16 0.39
CA LYS A 62 -9.86 9.60 0.55
C LYS A 62 -8.60 10.41 0.30
N TYR A 63 -7.45 9.96 0.81
CA TYR A 63 -6.16 10.59 0.58
C TYR A 63 -5.83 10.65 -0.91
N ALA A 64 -5.83 9.49 -1.59
CA ALA A 64 -5.56 9.41 -3.02
C ALA A 64 -6.50 10.33 -3.83
N ARG A 65 -7.80 10.31 -3.53
CA ARG A 65 -8.80 11.19 -4.17
C ARG A 65 -8.50 12.66 -3.96
N SER A 66 -8.18 13.09 -2.74
CA SER A 66 -7.85 14.49 -2.44
C SER A 66 -6.61 15.00 -3.18
N LYS A 67 -5.71 14.09 -3.57
CA LYS A 67 -4.49 14.36 -4.33
C LYS A 67 -4.65 14.15 -5.84
N GLY A 68 -5.82 13.67 -6.30
CA GLY A 68 -6.04 13.29 -7.70
C GLY A 68 -5.23 12.07 -8.15
N LEU A 69 -4.78 11.23 -7.21
CA LEU A 69 -4.02 10.02 -7.46
C LEU A 69 -4.93 8.78 -7.45
N LYS A 70 -4.49 7.71 -8.11
CA LYS A 70 -5.11 6.39 -8.08
C LYS A 70 -4.23 5.43 -7.28
N ILE A 71 -4.86 4.49 -6.59
CA ILE A 71 -4.13 3.34 -6.03
C ILE A 71 -3.81 2.39 -7.19
N LEU A 72 -2.52 2.14 -7.43
CA LEU A 72 -2.04 1.33 -8.55
C LEU A 72 -1.69 -0.10 -8.12
N ALA A 73 -1.15 -0.26 -6.91
CA ALA A 73 -0.76 -1.54 -6.36
C ALA A 73 -0.65 -1.47 -4.83
N ASN A 74 -0.44 -2.62 -4.21
CA ASN A 74 0.01 -2.70 -2.83
C ASN A 74 1.45 -3.22 -2.79
N TRP A 75 2.14 -2.96 -1.69
CA TRP A 75 3.50 -3.45 -1.45
C TRP A 75 3.61 -3.94 -0.01
N HIS A 76 4.53 -4.88 0.20
CA HIS A 76 4.84 -5.42 1.51
C HIS A 76 6.28 -5.92 1.58
N SER A 77 6.78 -6.10 2.80
CA SER A 77 8.15 -6.53 3.08
C SER A 77 8.15 -7.84 3.86
N HIS A 78 8.86 -8.85 3.35
CA HIS A 78 8.90 -10.16 4.01
C HIS A 78 9.88 -10.19 5.19
N GLN A 79 9.50 -10.93 6.24
CA GLN A 79 10.38 -11.30 7.34
C GLN A 79 11.15 -12.57 6.95
N LEU A 80 12.45 -12.50 6.68
CA LEU A 80 13.44 -13.60 6.80
C LEU A 80 14.80 -13.16 6.24
N SER A 81 15.70 -12.70 7.12
CA SER A 81 17.15 -12.46 6.89
C SER A 81 17.61 -11.55 5.73
N THR A 82 16.73 -11.22 4.78
CA THR A 82 17.00 -10.40 3.59
C THR A 82 15.79 -9.52 3.32
N SER A 83 15.93 -8.20 3.51
CA SER A 83 14.88 -7.21 3.28
C SER A 83 14.58 -7.07 1.77
N HIS A 84 13.85 -8.03 1.20
CA HIS A 84 13.38 -7.94 -0.18
C HIS A 84 11.97 -7.34 -0.22
N LEU A 85 11.82 -6.31 -1.03
CA LEU A 85 10.53 -5.67 -1.31
C LEU A 85 9.74 -6.53 -2.30
N HIS A 86 8.49 -6.87 -1.97
CA HIS A 86 7.55 -7.47 -2.91
C HIS A 86 6.47 -6.44 -3.26
N VAL A 87 6.22 -6.26 -4.57
CA VAL A 87 5.14 -5.40 -5.07
C VAL A 87 4.13 -6.33 -5.72
N THR A 88 2.94 -6.45 -5.14
CA THR A 88 1.86 -7.24 -5.73
C THR A 88 0.77 -6.32 -6.26
N THR A 89 0.48 -6.47 -7.55
CA THR A 89 -0.59 -5.75 -8.23
C THR A 89 -1.90 -6.51 -8.05
N ARG A 90 -2.36 -6.68 -6.80
CA ARG A 90 -3.66 -7.30 -6.53
C ARG A 90 -4.63 -6.26 -5.98
N GLN A 91 -5.61 -5.91 -6.80
CA GLN A 91 -6.65 -4.92 -6.50
C GLN A 91 -7.77 -5.49 -5.61
N GLU A 92 -7.69 -6.78 -5.23
CA GLU A 92 -8.76 -7.54 -4.57
C GLU A 92 -9.03 -7.11 -3.12
N SER A 93 -8.11 -6.41 -2.46
CA SER A 93 -8.25 -5.99 -1.06
C SER A 93 -8.78 -4.56 -0.86
N LEU A 94 -9.08 -3.82 -1.93
CA LEU A 94 -9.68 -2.48 -1.82
C LEU A 94 -11.21 -2.58 -1.93
N PRO A 95 -11.97 -1.78 -1.14
CA PRO A 95 -13.43 -1.80 -1.23
C PRO A 95 -13.83 -1.30 -2.61
N GLN A 96 -14.82 -1.97 -3.21
CA GLN A 96 -15.25 -1.63 -4.56
C GLN A 96 -15.78 -0.18 -4.59
N PRO A 97 -15.59 0.59 -5.67
CA PRO A 97 -16.06 1.97 -5.73
C PRO A 97 -17.54 2.15 -5.35
N SER A 98 -18.37 1.15 -5.66
CA SER A 98 -19.79 1.09 -5.31
C SER A 98 -20.08 0.93 -3.81
N GLU A 99 -19.17 0.39 -3.02
CA GLU A 99 -19.29 0.28 -1.57
C GLU A 99 -18.96 1.62 -0.87
N VAL A 100 -18.10 2.44 -1.49
CA VAL A 100 -17.70 3.74 -0.95
C VAL A 100 -18.80 4.80 -1.10
N GLU A 101 -19.61 4.73 -2.16
CA GLU A 101 -20.72 5.67 -2.41
C GLU A 101 -21.96 5.42 -1.54
N ARG A 102 -22.08 4.26 -0.89
CA ARG A 102 -23.23 3.92 -0.03
C ARG A 102 -23.11 4.41 1.41
N ILE A 103 -21.97 4.99 1.79
CA ILE A 103 -21.68 5.47 3.15
C ILE A 103 -21.49 7.00 3.17
N SER A 104 -22.04 7.71 2.17
CA SER A 104 -22.06 9.18 2.10
C SER A 104 -23.43 9.73 2.43
#